data_AF-A0A6M0IR94-F1
#
_entry.id   AF-A0A6M0IR94-F1
#
_cell.length_a   1.000
_cell.length_b   1.000
_cell.length_c   1.000
_cell.angle_alpha   90.00
_cell.angle_beta   90.00
_cell.angle_gamma   90.00
#
_symmetry.space_group_name_H-M   'P 1'
#
loop_
_entity.id
_entity.type
_entity.pdbx_description
1 polymer ?
#
loop_
_entity_poly.entity_id
_entity_poly.type
_entity_poly.pdbx_seq_one_letter_code
_entity_poly.pdbx_strand_id
1 'polypeptide(L)'
;MAPVKWLLSRLTSAFALAFLVGCRVTVPQGSLDPDFYRISHSSRPDSLQQKVYVLDTGDSLQLLNPLNDQRRFVQRSTFQPWTFQRAEIDVDVFTLPFKIRPAQAALPAQLNSNFNAALYLGRRIDLYNYRWKTISPTYAVRQLQSRGFGYGLFAGIGAVAINDFVTRIPLTIEYEGVVLNAGVAAIYDARIFNIGLAVGLDHLLDKNRQHWIYQHRPWFGVLFGLNLN
;
A
#
# COMPACT_ATOMS: atom_id res chain seq x y z
N MET A 1 -6.30 26.97 52.03
CA MET A 1 -7.20 26.10 51.23
C MET A 1 -6.60 25.94 49.84
N ALA A 2 -6.33 24.70 49.46
CA ALA A 2 -5.43 24.28 48.38
C ALA A 2 -6.07 24.32 46.98
N PRO A 3 -5.27 24.31 45.89
CA PRO A 3 -5.76 24.60 44.54
C PRO A 3 -6.19 23.33 43.77
N VAL A 4 -7.21 23.51 42.92
CA VAL A 4 -7.71 22.53 41.95
C VAL A 4 -6.67 22.32 40.85
N LYS A 5 -5.96 21.19 40.94
CA LYS A 5 -5.26 20.52 39.83
C LYS A 5 -5.67 19.04 39.90
N TRP A 6 -5.59 18.37 38.76
CA TRP A 6 -5.92 16.96 38.49
C TRP A 6 -7.31 16.73 37.88
N LEU A 7 -7.38 16.75 36.55
CA LEU A 7 -7.94 15.65 35.77
C LEU A 7 -7.48 15.74 34.30
N LEU A 8 -6.27 15.26 34.05
CA LEU A 8 -5.76 14.93 32.72
C LEU A 8 -4.85 13.71 32.87
N SER A 9 -5.39 12.52 32.64
CA SER A 9 -4.68 11.40 32.03
C SER A 9 -5.65 10.24 31.82
N ARG A 10 -5.48 9.54 30.69
CA ARG A 10 -6.31 8.44 30.13
C ARG A 10 -7.21 8.86 28.97
N LEU A 11 -6.56 9.32 27.90
CA LEU A 11 -7.09 9.24 26.54
C LEU A 11 -5.89 9.07 25.60
N THR A 12 -5.23 7.93 25.72
CA THR A 12 -4.22 7.47 24.75
C THR A 12 -4.49 6.00 24.44
N SER A 13 -4.44 5.70 23.14
CA SER A 13 -4.38 4.35 22.56
C SER A 13 -5.70 3.64 22.28
N ALA A 14 -6.47 4.15 21.32
CA ALA A 14 -7.39 3.30 20.52
C ALA A 14 -7.82 4.00 19.21
N PHE A 15 -6.88 4.45 18.38
CA PHE A 15 -7.22 4.95 17.04
C PHE A 15 -6.10 4.60 16.05
N ALA A 16 -6.16 3.40 15.49
CA ALA A 16 -5.57 3.05 14.18
C ALA A 16 -5.83 1.58 13.82
N LEU A 17 -7.09 1.13 13.82
CA LEU A 17 -7.42 -0.16 13.17
C LEU A 17 -8.91 -0.29 12.84
N ALA A 18 -9.54 0.74 12.25
CA ALA A 18 -10.96 0.66 11.96
C ALA A 18 -11.44 1.52 10.78
N PHE A 19 -10.68 1.66 9.69
CA PHE A 19 -11.25 2.23 8.45
C PHE A 19 -10.56 1.68 7.19
N LEU A 20 -10.89 0.44 6.81
CA LEU A 20 -10.78 -0.04 5.42
C LEU A 20 -11.93 -1.02 5.10
N VAL A 21 -13.15 -0.72 5.55
CA VAL A 21 -14.36 -1.41 5.10
C VAL A 21 -15.21 -0.40 4.32
N GLY A 22 -15.00 -0.33 3.01
CA GLY A 22 -15.91 0.41 2.14
C GLY A 22 -15.22 1.00 0.91
N CYS A 23 -15.26 0.26 -0.19
CA CYS A 23 -15.57 0.71 -1.56
C CYS A 23 -15.29 -0.45 -2.52
N ARG A 24 -16.35 -1.22 -2.84
CA ARG A 24 -16.29 -2.27 -3.87
C ARG A 24 -16.82 -1.71 -5.17
N VAL A 25 -15.93 -1.25 -6.06
CA VAL A 25 -16.24 -1.14 -7.49
C VAL A 25 -15.68 -2.39 -8.16
N THR A 26 -16.54 -3.38 -8.39
CA THR A 26 -16.23 -4.64 -9.08
C THR A 26 -16.19 -4.42 -10.58
N VAL A 27 -14.99 -4.39 -11.16
CA VAL A 27 -14.79 -4.87 -12.53
C VAL A 27 -14.52 -6.37 -12.40
N PRO A 28 -15.43 -7.24 -12.85
CA PRO A 28 -15.23 -8.68 -12.75
C PRO A 28 -14.30 -9.12 -13.88
N GLN A 29 -13.01 -9.28 -13.61
CA GLN A 29 -12.25 -10.32 -14.30
C GLN A 29 -12.75 -11.66 -13.72
N GLY A 30 -13.55 -12.38 -14.49
CA GLY A 30 -14.20 -13.62 -14.05
C GLY A 30 -13.24 -14.81 -13.85
N SER A 31 -11.95 -14.58 -14.11
CA SER A 31 -10.92 -15.61 -14.14
C SER A 31 -9.56 -15.10 -13.67
N LEU A 32 -8.75 -16.03 -13.17
CA LEU A 32 -7.32 -15.82 -12.94
C LEU A 32 -6.58 -15.78 -14.28
N ASP A 33 -5.53 -14.97 -14.35
CA ASP A 33 -4.59 -15.03 -15.47
C ASP A 33 -3.78 -16.34 -15.43
N PRO A 34 -3.39 -16.90 -16.59
CA PRO A 34 -2.49 -18.04 -16.64
C PRO A 34 -1.11 -17.71 -16.03
N ASP A 35 -0.81 -18.21 -14.83
CA ASP A 35 0.47 -17.95 -14.15
C ASP A 35 0.72 -18.91 -12.98
N PHE A 36 1.88 -18.77 -12.32
CA PHE A 36 2.24 -19.43 -11.09
C PHE A 36 1.61 -18.75 -9.86
N TYR A 37 0.87 -19.54 -9.10
CA TYR A 37 0.26 -19.15 -7.84
C TYR A 37 0.67 -20.10 -6.72
N ARG A 38 0.63 -19.59 -5.49
CA ARG A 38 0.66 -20.41 -4.28
C ARG A 38 -0.76 -20.58 -3.76
N ILE A 39 -1.16 -21.81 -3.46
CA ILE A 39 -2.45 -22.08 -2.82
C ILE A 39 -2.33 -21.75 -1.33
N SER A 40 -3.01 -20.71 -0.85
CA SER A 40 -2.99 -20.33 0.57
C SER A 40 -4.17 -20.90 1.34
N HIS A 41 -5.30 -21.14 0.66
CA HIS A 41 -6.46 -21.83 1.22
C HIS A 41 -7.08 -22.76 0.18
N SER A 42 -7.38 -23.99 0.60
CA SER A 42 -8.10 -25.00 -0.19
C SER A 42 -8.85 -25.92 0.75
N SER A 43 -9.97 -26.47 0.28
CA SER A 43 -10.72 -27.50 1.02
C SER A 43 -10.03 -28.86 1.06
N ARG A 44 -8.89 -29.00 0.37
CA ARG A 44 -8.05 -30.17 0.47
C ARG A 44 -6.75 -29.78 1.19
N PRO A 45 -6.49 -30.30 2.41
CA PRO A 45 -5.30 -29.94 3.18
C PRO A 45 -4.00 -30.26 2.44
N ASP A 46 -3.99 -31.33 1.62
CA ASP A 46 -2.82 -31.77 0.84
C ASP A 46 -2.34 -30.74 -0.20
N SER A 47 -3.16 -29.73 -0.50
CA SER A 47 -2.89 -28.72 -1.53
C SER A 47 -2.42 -27.38 -0.95
N LEU A 48 -2.34 -27.25 0.37
CA LEU A 48 -1.92 -26.01 1.03
C LEU A 48 -0.43 -25.72 0.77
N GLN A 49 -0.11 -24.45 0.56
CA GLN A 49 1.23 -23.92 0.31
C GLN A 49 1.93 -24.42 -0.97
N GLN A 50 1.26 -25.22 -1.80
CA GLN A 50 1.82 -25.69 -3.07
C GLN A 50 1.88 -24.56 -4.11
N LYS A 51 3.03 -24.45 -4.80
CA LYS A 51 3.18 -23.60 -5.99
C LYS A 51 2.65 -24.38 -7.19
N VAL A 52 1.67 -23.84 -7.88
CA VAL A 52 1.01 -24.45 -9.04
C VAL A 52 0.89 -23.42 -10.15
N TYR A 53 1.00 -23.86 -11.40
CA TYR A 53 0.58 -23.07 -12.55
C TYR A 53 -0.93 -23.24 -12.73
N VAL A 54 -1.68 -22.15 -12.78
CA VAL A 54 -3.15 -22.16 -12.81
C VAL A 54 -3.62 -21.76 -14.19
N LEU A 55 -4.50 -22.58 -14.78
CA LEU A 55 -5.25 -22.28 -15.99
C LEU A 55 -6.73 -22.25 -15.63
N ASP A 56 -7.36 -21.08 -15.73
CA ASP A 56 -8.79 -20.92 -15.46
C ASP A 56 -9.58 -20.94 -16.76
N THR A 57 -10.37 -22.00 -16.96
CA THR A 57 -11.19 -22.19 -18.17
C THR A 57 -12.64 -21.72 -17.97
N GLY A 58 -12.93 -20.95 -16.91
CA GLY A 58 -14.27 -20.52 -16.54
C GLY A 58 -15.05 -21.58 -15.75
N ASP A 59 -15.22 -22.77 -16.33
CA ASP A 59 -15.95 -23.88 -15.70
C ASP A 59 -15.07 -24.81 -14.86
N SER A 60 -13.75 -24.73 -15.02
CA SER A 60 -12.80 -25.54 -14.25
C SER A 60 -11.50 -24.78 -14.01
N LEU A 61 -10.78 -25.19 -12.97
CA LEU A 61 -9.39 -24.79 -12.78
C LEU A 61 -8.50 -25.98 -13.06
N GLN A 62 -7.54 -25.82 -13.96
CA GLN A 62 -6.47 -26.77 -14.15
C GLN A 62 -5.25 -26.29 -13.37
N LEU A 63 -4.81 -27.11 -12.42
CA LEU A 63 -3.64 -26.89 -11.60
C LEU A 63 -2.53 -27.80 -12.11
N LEU A 64 -1.39 -27.22 -12.48
CA LEU A 64 -0.21 -27.93 -12.90
C LEU A 64 0.88 -27.79 -11.82
N ASN A 65 1.36 -28.91 -11.30
CA ASN A 65 2.48 -28.91 -10.38
C ASN A 65 3.81 -28.86 -11.18
N PRO A 66 4.62 -27.81 -11.02
CA PRO A 66 5.84 -27.65 -11.80
C PRO A 66 6.95 -28.66 -11.46
N LEU A 67 6.86 -29.35 -10.31
CA LEU A 67 7.91 -30.27 -9.86
C LEU A 67 7.80 -31.66 -10.48
N ASN A 68 6.58 -32.07 -10.86
CA ASN A 68 6.31 -33.45 -11.29
C ASN A 68 5.34 -33.54 -12.47
N ASP A 69 5.01 -32.42 -13.11
CA ASP A 69 4.05 -32.28 -14.22
C ASP A 69 2.66 -32.87 -13.90
N GLN A 70 2.32 -33.06 -12.61
CA GLN A 70 1.01 -33.55 -12.23
C GLN A 70 -0.04 -32.48 -12.55
N ARG A 71 -1.00 -32.88 -13.38
CA ARG A 71 -2.15 -32.06 -13.77
C ARG A 71 -3.35 -32.46 -12.95
N ARG A 72 -4.05 -31.48 -12.42
CA ARG A 72 -5.24 -31.69 -11.61
C ARG A 72 -6.34 -30.74 -12.03
N PHE A 73 -7.51 -31.30 -12.28
CA PHE A 73 -8.71 -30.55 -12.61
C PHE A 73 -9.56 -30.35 -11.36
N VAL A 74 -9.91 -29.11 -11.07
CA VAL A 74 -10.87 -28.73 -10.03
C VAL A 74 -12.15 -28.34 -10.74
N GLN A 75 -13.17 -29.20 -10.63
CA GLN A 75 -14.45 -29.01 -11.28
C GLN A 75 -15.37 -28.05 -10.50
N ARG A 76 -16.21 -27.33 -11.25
CA ARG A 76 -17.67 -27.28 -11.07
C ARG A 76 -18.22 -27.37 -9.64
N SER A 77 -18.39 -28.62 -9.25
CA SER A 77 -19.13 -29.07 -8.08
C SER A 77 -18.30 -29.08 -6.79
N THR A 78 -16.98 -28.92 -6.89
CA THR A 78 -16.05 -28.96 -5.73
C THR A 78 -15.65 -27.55 -5.26
N PHE A 79 -16.34 -26.51 -5.73
CA PHE A 79 -15.97 -25.09 -5.57
C PHE A 79 -16.32 -24.49 -4.20
N GLN A 80 -15.75 -25.10 -3.17
CA GLN A 80 -15.49 -24.47 -1.89
C GLN A 80 -14.52 -23.26 -2.05
N PRO A 81 -14.29 -22.39 -1.04
CA PRO A 81 -13.42 -21.22 -1.19
C PRO A 81 -11.94 -21.62 -1.42
N TRP A 82 -11.40 -21.26 -2.59
CA TRP A 82 -9.96 -21.33 -2.86
C TRP A 82 -9.36 -19.92 -2.79
N THR A 83 -8.20 -19.83 -2.18
CA THR A 83 -7.38 -18.62 -2.18
C THR A 83 -6.05 -18.91 -2.85
N PHE A 84 -5.76 -18.14 -3.90
CA PHE A 84 -4.49 -18.15 -4.61
C PHE A 84 -3.71 -16.90 -4.23
N GLN A 85 -2.40 -17.04 -4.14
CA GLN A 85 -1.49 -15.96 -3.82
C GLN A 85 -0.44 -15.84 -4.92
N ARG A 86 -0.27 -14.62 -5.45
CA ARG A 86 0.87 -14.26 -6.31
C ARG A 86 1.75 -13.28 -5.58
N ALA A 87 3.07 -13.36 -5.79
CA ALA A 87 4.00 -12.39 -5.25
C ALA A 87 5.01 -12.00 -6.32
N GLU A 88 5.14 -10.71 -6.57
CA GLU A 88 5.92 -10.13 -7.67
C GLU A 88 6.75 -8.94 -7.18
N ILE A 89 7.77 -8.59 -7.98
CA ILE A 89 8.50 -7.34 -7.81
C ILE A 89 7.68 -6.26 -8.50
N ASP A 90 7.52 -5.13 -7.83
CA ASP A 90 6.64 -4.05 -8.24
C ASP A 90 7.42 -2.74 -8.33
N VAL A 91 7.27 -2.04 -9.45
CA VAL A 91 7.95 -0.79 -9.76
C VAL A 91 6.93 0.22 -10.23
N ASP A 92 6.74 1.26 -9.44
CA ASP A 92 5.65 2.21 -9.63
C ASP A 92 6.14 3.66 -9.45
N VAL A 93 5.40 4.59 -10.04
CA VAL A 93 5.59 6.03 -9.84
C VAL A 93 4.48 6.55 -8.92
N PHE A 94 4.85 7.18 -7.81
CA PHE A 94 3.92 7.73 -6.84
C PHE A 94 4.06 9.23 -6.70
N THR A 95 2.95 9.86 -6.36
CA THR A 95 2.92 11.22 -5.81
C THR A 95 2.73 11.15 -4.30
N LEU A 96 3.28 12.13 -3.57
CA LEU A 96 3.05 12.29 -2.13
C LEU A 96 2.36 13.63 -1.87
N PRO A 97 1.04 13.71 -2.13
CA PRO A 97 0.30 14.97 -2.01
C PRO A 97 0.24 15.48 -0.57
N PHE A 98 0.48 14.63 0.43
CA PHE A 98 0.46 15.00 1.83
C PHE A 98 1.64 14.39 2.58
N LYS A 99 2.41 15.24 3.26
CA LYS A 99 3.46 14.87 4.21
C LYS A 99 3.21 15.56 5.53
N ILE A 100 3.21 14.82 6.63
CA ILE A 100 3.21 15.33 8.00
C ILE A 100 4.63 15.24 8.53
N ARG A 101 5.21 16.39 8.86
CA ARG A 101 6.48 16.50 9.59
C ARG A 101 6.17 16.65 11.08
N PRO A 102 6.71 15.78 11.96
CA PRO A 102 6.58 15.95 13.40
C PRO A 102 7.10 17.30 13.87
N ALA A 103 6.63 17.74 15.05
CA ALA A 103 7.07 18.98 15.66
C ALA A 103 8.60 19.01 15.81
N GLN A 104 9.20 20.16 15.50
CA GLN A 104 10.64 20.36 15.54
C GLN A 104 10.97 21.74 16.06
N ALA A 105 11.90 21.80 17.03
CA ALA A 105 12.22 23.03 17.75
C ALA A 105 10.95 23.68 18.37
N ALA A 106 10.67 24.94 18.05
CA ALA A 106 9.49 25.65 18.52
C ALA A 106 8.27 25.52 17.58
N LEU A 107 8.41 24.77 16.48
CA LEU A 107 7.33 24.61 15.51
C LEU A 107 6.46 23.39 15.81
N PRO A 108 5.13 23.51 15.72
CA PRO A 108 4.23 22.38 15.81
C PRO A 108 4.41 21.45 14.59
N ALA A 109 3.78 20.27 14.64
CA ALA A 109 3.75 19.38 13.49
C ALA A 109 3.12 20.08 12.27
N GLN A 110 3.70 19.86 11.09
CA GLN A 110 3.31 20.55 9.86
C GLN A 110 2.78 19.56 8.83
N LEU A 111 1.62 19.87 8.25
CA LEU A 111 1.12 19.22 7.06
C LEU A 111 1.58 20.01 5.84
N ASN A 112 2.25 19.34 4.90
CA ASN A 112 2.76 19.90 3.67
C ASN A 112 2.11 19.22 2.47
N SER A 113 1.70 20.03 1.49
CA SER A 113 1.12 19.57 0.22
C SER A 113 1.86 20.09 -1.00
N ASN A 114 3.17 20.33 -0.85
CA ASN A 114 4.05 20.73 -1.94
C ASN A 114 4.23 19.60 -2.96
N PHE A 115 4.76 19.93 -4.14
CA PHE A 115 5.09 18.94 -5.16
C PHE A 115 6.01 17.84 -4.61
N ASN A 116 5.63 16.58 -4.83
CA ASN A 116 6.44 15.42 -4.50
C ASN A 116 6.14 14.26 -5.46
N ALA A 117 7.18 13.72 -6.06
CA ALA A 117 7.12 12.55 -6.94
C ALA A 117 8.24 11.59 -6.58
N ALA A 118 7.94 10.29 -6.55
CA ALA A 118 8.88 9.25 -6.16
C ALA A 118 8.74 8.01 -7.01
N LEU A 119 9.87 7.36 -7.26
CA LEU A 119 9.94 6.00 -7.75
C LEU A 119 9.88 5.04 -6.57
N TYR A 120 9.10 3.99 -6.70
CA TYR A 120 8.97 2.92 -5.73
C TYR A 120 9.47 1.62 -6.33
N LEU A 121 10.14 0.83 -5.49
CA LEU A 121 10.58 -0.52 -5.77
C LEU A 121 10.25 -1.37 -4.56
N GLY A 122 9.43 -2.39 -4.76
CA GLY A 122 8.98 -3.22 -3.65
C GLY A 122 8.56 -4.62 -4.06
N ARG A 123 7.99 -5.30 -3.09
CA ARG A 123 7.34 -6.59 -3.27
C ARG A 123 5.84 -6.42 -3.13
N ARG A 124 5.11 -6.90 -4.11
CA ARG A 124 3.65 -6.94 -4.14
C ARG A 124 3.16 -8.36 -3.90
N ILE A 125 2.10 -8.49 -3.12
CA ILE A 125 1.43 -9.74 -2.79
C ILE A 125 -0.04 -9.58 -3.13
N ASP A 126 -0.51 -10.34 -4.11
CA ASP A 126 -1.90 -10.37 -4.52
C ASP A 126 -2.58 -11.64 -4.01
N LEU A 127 -3.74 -11.45 -3.37
CA LEU A 127 -4.59 -12.52 -2.89
C LEU A 127 -5.87 -12.58 -3.72
N TYR A 128 -6.05 -13.70 -4.40
CA TYR A 128 -7.19 -13.96 -5.26
C TYR A 128 -8.11 -14.98 -4.61
N ASN A 129 -9.35 -14.57 -4.35
CA ASN A 129 -10.35 -15.40 -3.71
C ASN A 129 -11.51 -15.62 -4.65
N TYR A 130 -11.82 -16.88 -4.96
CA TYR A 130 -13.08 -17.20 -5.62
C TYR A 130 -14.22 -17.17 -4.60
N ARG A 131 -15.23 -16.34 -4.88
CA ARG A 131 -16.49 -16.30 -4.14
C ARG A 131 -17.66 -16.56 -5.08
N TRP A 132 -18.71 -17.14 -4.54
CA TRP A 132 -19.95 -17.37 -5.27
C TRP A 132 -20.99 -16.36 -4.83
N LYS A 133 -21.66 -15.76 -5.81
CA LYS A 133 -22.84 -14.94 -5.58
C LYS A 133 -24.03 -15.67 -6.16
N THR A 134 -24.90 -16.17 -5.30
CA THR A 134 -26.20 -16.70 -5.71
C THR A 134 -27.04 -15.55 -6.26
N ILE A 135 -27.54 -15.70 -7.48
CA ILE A 135 -28.39 -14.72 -8.18
C ILE A 135 -29.86 -15.18 -8.13
N SER A 136 -30.10 -16.49 -8.25
CA SER A 136 -31.40 -17.12 -8.06
C SER A 136 -31.23 -18.46 -7.32
N PRO A 137 -32.31 -19.10 -6.83
CA PRO A 137 -32.24 -20.41 -6.17
C PRO A 137 -31.55 -21.49 -7.01
N THR A 138 -31.51 -21.34 -8.33
CA THR A 138 -30.91 -22.29 -9.28
C THR A 138 -29.67 -21.76 -9.99
N TYR A 139 -29.30 -20.49 -9.76
CA TYR A 139 -28.22 -19.83 -10.50
C TYR A 139 -27.29 -19.06 -9.59
N ALA A 140 -25.99 -19.37 -9.67
CA ALA A 140 -24.92 -18.67 -8.97
C ALA A 140 -23.79 -18.34 -9.93
N VAL A 141 -23.21 -17.16 -9.77
CA VAL A 141 -22.07 -16.69 -10.56
C VAL A 141 -20.80 -16.69 -9.73
N ARG A 142 -19.69 -17.06 -10.37
CA ARG A 142 -18.35 -17.00 -9.78
C ARG A 142 -17.84 -15.57 -9.86
N GLN A 143 -17.28 -15.09 -8.76
CA GLN A 143 -16.64 -13.78 -8.69
C GLN A 143 -15.23 -13.95 -8.15
N LEU A 144 -14.25 -13.50 -8.92
CA LEU A 144 -12.89 -13.38 -8.44
C LEU A 144 -12.76 -12.07 -7.66
N GLN A 145 -12.29 -12.17 -6.42
CA GLN A 145 -11.94 -11.01 -5.61
C GLN A 145 -10.42 -10.98 -5.43
N SER A 146 -9.78 -10.00 -6.05
CA SER A 146 -8.37 -9.66 -5.82
C SER A 146 -8.23 -8.62 -4.71
N ARG A 147 -7.13 -8.72 -3.96
CA ARG A 147 -6.63 -7.71 -3.02
C ARG A 147 -5.11 -7.70 -3.13
N GLY A 148 -4.51 -6.54 -3.37
CA GLY A 148 -3.07 -6.36 -3.44
C GLY A 148 -2.53 -5.64 -2.21
N PHE A 149 -1.41 -6.12 -1.69
CA PHE A 149 -0.61 -5.44 -0.67
C PHE A 149 0.84 -5.35 -1.11
N GLY A 150 1.41 -4.15 -1.08
CA GLY A 150 2.80 -3.88 -1.43
C GLY A 150 3.57 -3.33 -0.24
N TYR A 151 4.86 -3.65 -0.18
CA TYR A 151 5.81 -2.94 0.67
C TYR A 151 7.17 -2.82 -0.01
N GLY A 152 7.86 -1.71 0.21
CA GLY A 152 9.09 -1.44 -0.54
C GLY A 152 9.79 -0.16 -0.12
N LEU A 153 10.82 0.16 -0.89
CA LEU A 153 11.59 1.39 -0.77
C LEU A 153 11.11 2.38 -1.82
N PHE A 154 11.25 3.66 -1.52
CA PHE A 154 11.04 4.71 -2.52
C PHE A 154 12.17 5.74 -2.47
N ALA A 155 12.40 6.40 -3.60
CA ALA A 155 13.27 7.56 -3.71
C ALA A 155 12.69 8.53 -4.74
N GLY A 156 12.79 9.82 -4.48
CA GLY A 156 12.09 10.83 -5.24
C GLY A 156 12.62 12.24 -5.04
N ILE A 157 11.91 13.16 -5.67
CA ILE A 157 12.14 14.60 -5.58
C ILE A 157 10.91 15.29 -5.00
N GLY A 158 11.11 16.43 -4.38
CA GLY A 158 10.03 17.26 -3.90
C GLY A 158 10.43 18.71 -3.71
N ALA A 159 9.44 19.54 -3.39
CA ALA A 159 9.62 20.93 -3.02
C ALA A 159 9.31 21.13 -1.53
N VAL A 160 10.03 22.04 -0.88
CA VAL A 160 9.79 22.46 0.50
C VAL A 160 9.95 23.97 0.64
N ALA A 161 9.06 24.61 1.39
CA ALA A 161 9.24 26.00 1.75
C ALA A 161 10.47 26.19 2.64
N ILE A 162 11.29 27.18 2.31
CA ILE A 162 12.47 27.61 3.07
C ILE A 162 12.25 29.07 3.50
N ASN A 163 12.21 29.29 4.81
CA ASN A 163 11.98 30.58 5.45
C ASN A 163 12.59 30.63 6.86
N ASP A 164 12.44 31.76 7.54
CA ASP A 164 12.99 32.03 8.88
C ASP A 164 12.47 31.08 9.97
N PHE A 165 11.27 30.53 9.79
CA PHE A 165 10.68 29.63 10.78
C PHE A 165 11.27 28.21 10.70
N VAL A 166 11.58 27.74 9.49
CA VAL A 166 12.08 26.39 9.25
C VAL A 166 13.60 26.31 9.12
N THR A 167 14.30 27.43 9.32
CA THR A 167 15.76 27.50 9.33
C THR A 167 16.29 28.12 10.63
N ARG A 168 17.53 27.80 11.00
CA ARG A 168 18.18 28.31 12.22
C ARG A 168 18.86 29.67 12.04
N ILE A 169 18.72 30.26 10.86
CA ILE A 169 19.32 31.55 10.50
C ILE A 169 18.23 32.44 9.91
N PRO A 170 18.31 33.76 10.08
CA PRO A 170 17.45 34.68 9.36
C PRO A 170 17.78 34.64 7.86
N LEU A 171 16.75 34.52 7.03
CA LEU A 171 16.80 34.54 5.58
C LEU A 171 16.14 35.82 5.07
N THR A 172 16.81 36.48 4.13
CA THR A 172 16.26 37.69 3.51
C THR A 172 15.20 37.38 2.44
N ILE A 173 15.23 36.16 1.89
CA ILE A 173 14.37 35.74 0.78
C ILE A 173 13.82 34.36 1.09
N GLU A 174 12.49 34.25 1.10
CA GLU A 174 11.77 32.97 1.17
C GLU A 174 11.63 32.35 -0.22
N TYR A 175 11.74 31.02 -0.31
CA TYR A 175 11.66 30.30 -1.58
C TYR A 175 11.28 28.82 -1.38
N GLU A 176 11.01 28.12 -2.48
CA GLU A 176 10.81 26.67 -2.50
C GLU A 176 12.13 25.96 -2.85
N GLY A 177 12.67 25.20 -1.90
CA GLY A 177 13.88 24.40 -2.07
C GLY A 177 13.56 23.02 -2.64
N VAL A 178 14.48 22.49 -3.46
CA VAL A 178 14.38 21.13 -3.98
C VAL A 178 14.96 20.15 -2.96
N VAL A 179 14.19 19.11 -2.63
CA VAL A 179 14.62 18.02 -1.76
C VAL A 179 14.71 16.71 -2.54
N LEU A 180 15.73 15.90 -2.22
CA LEU A 180 15.66 14.47 -2.45
C LEU A 180 14.94 13.83 -1.26
N ASN A 181 14.02 12.94 -1.53
CA ASN A 181 13.34 12.19 -0.48
C ASN A 181 13.51 10.69 -0.70
N ALA A 182 13.64 9.94 0.38
CA ALA A 182 13.75 8.49 0.33
C ALA A 182 13.18 7.87 1.59
N GLY A 183 12.70 6.63 1.49
CA GLY A 183 12.08 5.96 2.62
C GLY A 183 11.50 4.61 2.30
N VAL A 184 10.57 4.19 3.16
CA VAL A 184 9.80 2.95 3.04
C VAL A 184 8.33 3.27 2.86
N ALA A 185 7.64 2.46 2.06
CA ALA A 185 6.21 2.58 1.85
C ALA A 185 5.50 1.23 1.97
N ALA A 186 4.27 1.29 2.45
CA ALA A 186 3.30 0.20 2.37
C ALA A 186 2.11 0.66 1.53
N ILE A 187 1.66 -0.18 0.62
CA ILE A 187 0.69 0.17 -0.43
C ILE A 187 -0.46 -0.83 -0.39
N TYR A 188 -1.66 -0.34 -0.55
CA TYR A 188 -2.87 -1.13 -0.72
C TYR A 188 -3.49 -0.82 -2.08
N ASP A 189 -3.72 -1.86 -2.87
CA ASP A 189 -4.34 -1.73 -4.18
C ASP A 189 -5.87 -1.68 -4.02
N ALA A 190 -6.45 -0.51 -4.34
CA ALA A 190 -7.88 -0.26 -4.35
C ALA A 190 -8.49 -0.31 -5.76
N ARG A 191 -7.94 -1.16 -6.64
CA ARG A 191 -8.36 -1.48 -8.01
C ARG A 191 -8.11 -0.41 -9.05
N ILE A 192 -8.61 0.81 -8.82
CA ILE A 192 -8.54 1.92 -9.78
C ILE A 192 -7.41 2.88 -9.40
N PHE A 193 -6.98 2.87 -8.14
CA PHE A 193 -5.87 3.67 -7.63
C PHE A 193 -5.15 2.91 -6.51
N ASN A 194 -3.85 3.19 -6.39
CA ASN A 194 -3.02 2.68 -5.30
C ASN A 194 -2.92 3.76 -4.23
N ILE A 195 -3.28 3.42 -3.00
CA ILE A 195 -3.09 4.29 -1.83
C ILE A 195 -2.08 3.64 -0.89
N GLY A 196 -1.16 4.43 -0.37
CA GLY A 196 -0.15 3.92 0.54
C GLY A 196 0.18 4.88 1.67
N LEU A 197 0.92 4.36 2.65
CA LEU A 197 1.54 5.12 3.72
C LEU A 197 3.06 5.05 3.56
N ALA A 198 3.72 6.20 3.69
CA ALA A 198 5.16 6.35 3.60
C ALA A 198 5.73 6.85 4.92
N VAL A 199 6.93 6.38 5.24
CA VAL A 199 7.83 7.03 6.18
C VAL A 199 9.11 7.33 5.42
N GLY A 200 9.54 8.59 5.44
CA GLY A 200 10.71 9.01 4.68
C GLY A 200 11.52 10.09 5.36
N LEU A 201 12.64 10.40 4.74
CA LEU A 201 13.56 11.46 5.09
C LEU A 201 13.71 12.40 3.89
N ASP A 202 13.85 13.69 4.17
CA ASP A 202 14.17 14.68 3.15
C ASP A 202 15.63 15.14 3.29
N HIS A 203 16.26 15.38 2.14
CA HIS A 203 17.58 15.96 2.00
C HIS A 203 17.49 17.19 1.11
N LEU A 204 17.65 18.38 1.69
CA LEU A 204 17.65 19.63 0.94
C LEU A 204 18.93 19.76 0.11
N LEU A 205 18.77 20.07 -1.18
CA LEU A 205 19.88 20.13 -2.13
C LEU A 205 20.62 21.48 -2.18
N ASP A 206 20.09 22.49 -1.51
CA ASP A 206 20.66 23.83 -1.54
C ASP A 206 21.69 24.09 -0.42
N LYS A 207 22.19 25.34 -0.38
CA LYS A 207 23.17 25.82 0.61
C LYS A 207 22.61 25.90 2.05
N ASN A 208 21.30 26.06 2.20
CA ASN A 208 20.62 26.23 3.49
C ASN A 208 20.36 24.90 4.19
N ARG A 209 20.67 23.75 3.56
CA ARG A 209 20.51 22.39 4.13
C ARG A 209 21.08 22.19 5.53
N GLN A 210 22.16 22.90 5.88
CA GLN A 210 22.80 22.80 7.20
C GLN A 210 21.99 23.52 8.29
N HIS A 211 21.16 24.48 7.90
CA HIS A 211 20.35 25.29 8.82
C HIS A 211 18.89 24.85 8.83
N TRP A 212 18.45 24.07 7.85
CA TRP A 212 17.08 23.56 7.76
C TRP A 212 16.77 22.56 8.87
N ILE A 213 15.73 22.83 9.64
CA ILE A 213 15.43 22.06 10.87
C ILE A 213 14.95 20.63 10.58
N TYR A 214 14.43 20.38 9.38
CA TYR A 214 13.88 19.09 8.93
C TYR A 214 14.87 18.25 8.12
N GLN A 215 16.12 18.70 7.96
CA GLN A 215 17.16 17.93 7.29
C GLN A 215 17.31 16.55 7.94
N HIS A 216 17.14 15.48 7.14
CA HIS A 216 17.16 14.08 7.60
C HIS A 216 16.22 13.78 8.78
N ARG A 217 15.12 14.52 8.93
CA ARG A 217 14.09 14.23 9.92
C ARG A 217 12.99 13.37 9.30
N PRO A 218 12.43 12.41 10.06
CA PRO A 218 11.36 11.57 9.57
C PRO A 218 10.10 12.38 9.30
N TRP A 219 9.40 12.03 8.25
CA TRP A 219 8.06 12.49 7.94
C TRP A 219 7.17 11.29 7.61
N PHE A 220 5.85 11.47 7.78
CA PHE A 220 4.83 10.49 7.44
C PHE A 220 4.03 11.01 6.26
N GLY A 221 3.82 10.20 5.23
CA GLY A 221 3.10 10.66 4.05
C GLY A 221 2.07 9.67 3.56
N VAL A 222 1.18 10.16 2.70
CA VAL A 222 0.26 9.32 1.94
C VAL A 222 0.76 9.26 0.51
N LEU A 223 0.88 8.05 -0.04
CA LEU A 223 1.22 7.85 -1.45
C LEU A 223 -0.06 7.69 -2.26
N PHE A 224 -0.08 8.31 -3.43
CA PHE A 224 -1.09 8.10 -4.45
C PHE A 224 -0.42 7.75 -5.76
N GLY A 225 -0.75 6.56 -6.27
CA GLY A 225 -0.23 6.05 -7.53
C GLY A 225 -1.36 5.73 -8.49
N LEU A 226 -1.12 6.02 -9.75
CA LEU A 226 -1.88 5.45 -10.84
C LEU A 226 -1.21 4.12 -11.17
N ASN A 227 -1.98 3.04 -11.19
CA ASN A 227 -1.46 1.75 -11.62
C ASN A 227 -1.07 1.87 -13.10
N LEU A 228 0.22 1.71 -13.41
CA LEU A 228 0.76 1.79 -14.78
C LEU A 228 0.87 0.40 -15.45
N ASN A 229 0.45 -0.65 -14.75
CA ASN A 229 0.47 -2.04 -15.22
C ASN A 229 -0.76 -2.40 -16.06
#